data_AF-A0AAW0AJR8-F1
#
_entry.id   AF-A0AAW0AJR8-F1
#
_cell.length_a   1.000
_cell.length_b   1.000
_cell.length_c   1.000
_cell.angle_alpha   90.00
_cell.angle_beta   90.00
_cell.angle_gamma   90.00
#
_symmetry.space_group_name_H-M   'P 1'
#
loop_
_entity.id
_entity.type
_entity.pdbx_description
1 polymer ?
#
loop_
_entity_poly.entity_id
_entity_poly.type
_entity_poly.pdbx_seq_one_letter_code
_entity_poly.pdbx_strand_id
1 'polypeptide(L)'
;MPRHSRRRSSTSTPPRFAPIHAVYRPGTTLRLFSPSNLPTVPPRDDESFFGKYYRHIFNDSERARILDSPLEMCAEHEPQYDAGSTPKSITLHEALTAGERERPTHVWTARSTNFGDNLLVIRLYDPLYYGDNYHTNRFTQRNQLVAVEKEVYTRLESLQGKLIPRFHGVFVAEIPGDARYAA
;
A
#
# COMPACT_ATOMS: atom_id res chain seq x y z
N MET A 1 -29.98 -43.85 -20.59
CA MET A 1 -29.08 -42.70 -20.86
C MET A 1 -29.70 -41.44 -20.27
N PRO A 2 -29.34 -41.01 -19.04
CA PRO A 2 -29.91 -39.82 -18.43
C PRO A 2 -29.17 -38.56 -18.87
N ARG A 3 -29.92 -37.53 -19.28
CA ARG A 3 -29.42 -36.20 -19.64
C ARG A 3 -28.92 -35.48 -18.38
N HIS A 4 -27.64 -35.14 -18.33
CA HIS A 4 -27.09 -34.25 -17.30
C HIS A 4 -27.69 -32.85 -17.43
N SER A 5 -28.51 -32.46 -16.45
CA SER A 5 -28.95 -31.09 -16.24
C SER A 5 -27.75 -30.23 -15.83
N ARG A 6 -27.32 -29.33 -16.71
CA ARG A 6 -26.32 -28.30 -16.43
C ARG A 6 -26.88 -27.36 -15.36
N ARG A 7 -26.46 -27.55 -14.11
CA ARG A 7 -26.74 -26.64 -13.00
C ARG A 7 -26.12 -25.29 -13.37
N ARG A 8 -26.95 -24.27 -13.62
CA ARG A 8 -26.49 -22.88 -13.76
C ARG A 8 -25.88 -22.49 -12.43
N SER A 9 -24.56 -22.30 -12.42
CA SER A 9 -23.86 -21.61 -11.34
C SER A 9 -24.48 -20.22 -11.21
N SER A 10 -24.96 -19.91 -10.01
CA SER A 10 -25.41 -18.59 -9.63
C SER A 10 -24.29 -17.60 -9.91
N THR A 11 -24.52 -16.66 -10.81
CA THR A 11 -23.71 -15.45 -10.95
C THR A 11 -23.92 -14.60 -9.70
N SER A 12 -23.19 -14.90 -8.63
CA SER A 12 -23.03 -13.96 -7.54
C SER A 12 -22.23 -12.79 -8.10
N THR A 13 -22.86 -11.61 -8.18
CA THR A 13 -22.15 -10.36 -8.41
C THR A 13 -20.99 -10.30 -7.41
N PRO A 14 -19.74 -10.09 -7.85
CA PRO A 14 -18.63 -9.96 -6.90
C PRO A 14 -18.93 -8.81 -5.95
N PRO A 15 -18.57 -8.93 -4.66
CA PRO A 15 -18.80 -7.87 -3.68
C PRO A 15 -18.16 -6.58 -4.18
N ARG A 16 -18.96 -5.51 -4.25
CA ARG A 16 -18.45 -4.19 -4.60
C ARG A 16 -17.71 -3.64 -3.38
N PHE A 17 -16.43 -3.30 -3.54
CA PHE A 17 -15.71 -2.58 -2.50
C PHE A 17 -16.37 -1.23 -2.25
N ALA A 18 -16.43 -0.82 -0.98
CA ALA A 18 -16.94 0.50 -0.62
C ALA A 18 -16.07 1.59 -1.31
N PRO A 19 -16.66 2.73 -1.71
CA PRO A 19 -15.89 3.85 -2.25
C PRO A 19 -14.79 4.25 -1.27
N ILE A 20 -13.60 4.60 -1.75
CA ILE A 20 -12.44 4.86 -0.87
C ILE A 20 -12.67 5.96 0.17
N HIS A 21 -13.47 6.97 -0.15
CA HIS A 21 -13.86 8.04 0.77
C HIS A 21 -14.82 7.57 1.88
N ALA A 22 -15.42 6.38 1.73
CA ALA A 22 -16.15 5.71 2.80
C ALA A 22 -15.20 5.05 3.81
N VAL A 23 -13.98 4.68 3.39
CA VAL A 23 -12.97 4.00 4.24
C VAL A 23 -12.00 5.00 4.86
N TYR A 24 -11.36 5.84 4.04
CA TYR A 24 -10.44 6.89 4.48
C TYR A 24 -11.12 8.24 4.36
N ARG A 25 -11.46 8.83 5.51
CA ARG A 25 -12.13 10.13 5.62
C ARG A 25 -11.52 10.95 6.75
N PRO A 26 -11.71 12.28 6.77
CA PRO A 26 -11.35 13.11 7.92
C PRO A 26 -11.90 12.51 9.22
N GLY A 27 -11.05 12.42 10.24
CA GLY A 27 -11.36 11.80 11.53
C GLY A 27 -11.13 10.28 11.61
N THR A 28 -10.86 9.59 10.48
CA THR A 28 -10.48 8.17 10.53
C THR A 28 -9.16 8.00 11.26
N THR A 29 -9.13 7.10 12.26
CA THR A 29 -7.91 6.71 12.96
C THR A 29 -7.37 5.40 12.41
N LEU A 30 -6.10 5.41 12.00
CA LEU A 30 -5.38 4.24 11.52
C LEU A 30 -4.49 3.68 12.63
N ARG A 31 -4.52 2.36 12.81
CA ARG A 31 -3.56 1.63 13.65
C ARG A 31 -2.41 1.16 12.77
N LEU A 32 -1.20 1.53 13.15
CA LEU A 32 0.03 1.37 12.40
C LEU A 32 0.96 0.39 13.11
N PHE A 33 1.54 -0.53 12.35
CA PHE A 33 2.47 -1.55 12.81
C PHE A 33 3.77 -1.47 12.04
N SER A 34 4.87 -1.86 12.69
CA SER A 34 6.15 -1.98 12.00
C SER A 34 6.08 -3.13 10.99
N PRO A 35 6.46 -2.93 9.72
CA PRO A 35 6.52 -4.01 8.76
C PRO A 35 7.64 -4.99 9.11
N SER A 36 7.39 -6.29 8.98
CA SER A 36 8.39 -7.34 9.27
C SER A 36 9.12 -7.86 8.03
N ASN A 37 8.60 -7.61 6.83
CA ASN A 37 9.08 -8.23 5.59
C ASN A 37 9.36 -7.23 4.45
N LEU A 38 9.80 -6.01 4.75
CA LEU A 38 10.23 -5.09 3.69
C LEU A 38 11.44 -5.69 2.95
N PRO A 39 11.45 -5.68 1.60
CA PRO A 39 12.56 -6.22 0.83
C PRO A 39 13.82 -5.43 1.12
N THR A 40 14.95 -6.13 1.19
CA THR A 40 16.26 -5.51 1.31
C THR A 40 16.58 -4.79 0.00
N VAL A 41 16.91 -3.51 0.09
CA VAL A 41 17.44 -2.76 -1.04
C VAL A 41 18.92 -3.09 -1.16
N PRO A 42 19.40 -3.59 -2.32
CA PRO A 42 20.82 -3.91 -2.49
C PRO A 42 21.73 -2.69 -2.24
N PRO A 43 22.94 -2.91 -1.71
CA PRO A 43 23.95 -1.86 -1.62
C PRO A 43 24.32 -1.33 -3.02
N ARG A 44 24.78 -0.08 -3.06
CA ARG A 44 24.99 0.68 -4.30
C ARG A 44 26.43 0.49 -4.80
N ASP A 45 26.60 -0.23 -5.90
CA ASP A 45 27.90 -0.28 -6.59
C ASP A 45 27.91 0.58 -7.88
N ASP A 46 26.75 1.07 -8.35
CA ASP A 46 26.65 1.81 -9.62
C ASP A 46 25.50 2.86 -9.59
N GLU A 47 25.75 4.07 -10.11
CA GLU A 47 24.76 5.13 -10.32
C GLU A 47 23.62 4.70 -11.27
N SER A 48 23.85 3.73 -12.16
CA SER A 48 22.82 3.14 -13.02
C SER A 48 21.87 2.18 -12.28
N PHE A 49 22.17 1.85 -11.02
CA PHE A 49 21.43 0.86 -10.23
C PHE A 49 19.96 1.24 -10.08
N PHE A 50 19.63 2.48 -9.72
CA PHE A 50 18.23 2.86 -9.57
C PHE A 50 17.49 2.69 -10.91
N GLY A 51 17.99 3.24 -12.01
CA GLY A 51 17.35 3.08 -13.32
C GLY A 51 17.15 1.63 -13.75
N LYS A 52 18.13 0.75 -13.50
CA LYS A 52 18.03 -0.69 -13.80
C LYS A 52 17.13 -1.43 -12.81
N TYR A 53 17.21 -1.12 -11.52
CA TYR A 53 16.42 -1.73 -10.46
C TYR A 53 14.93 -1.38 -10.62
N TYR A 54 14.60 -0.10 -10.89
CA TYR A 54 13.25 0.30 -11.27
C TYR A 54 12.78 -0.48 -12.49
N ARG A 55 13.59 -0.58 -13.55
CA ARG A 55 13.24 -1.39 -14.74
C ARG A 55 13.00 -2.87 -14.40
N HIS A 56 13.80 -3.47 -13.53
CA HIS A 56 13.60 -4.85 -13.06
C HIS A 56 12.32 -5.02 -12.24
N ILE A 57 12.03 -4.09 -11.32
CA ILE A 57 10.77 -4.06 -10.55
C ILE A 57 9.56 -4.09 -11.49
N PHE A 58 9.60 -3.31 -12.57
CA PHE A 58 8.52 -3.29 -13.57
C PHE A 58 8.48 -4.59 -14.40
N ASN A 59 9.63 -5.09 -14.87
CA ASN A 59 9.68 -6.30 -15.70
C ASN A 59 9.32 -7.60 -14.96
N ASP A 60 9.71 -7.77 -13.70
CA ASP A 60 9.36 -8.97 -12.92
C ASP A 60 7.87 -8.98 -12.56
N SER A 61 7.24 -7.81 -12.45
CA SER A 61 5.80 -7.69 -12.23
C SER A 61 4.97 -8.09 -13.45
N GLU A 62 5.50 -7.97 -14.67
CA GLU A 62 4.89 -8.49 -15.91
C GLU A 62 4.96 -10.02 -16.01
N ARG A 63 5.87 -10.66 -15.27
CA ARG A 63 6.01 -12.13 -15.20
C ARG A 63 5.20 -12.77 -14.08
N ALA A 64 4.59 -11.97 -13.20
CA ALA A 64 3.75 -12.48 -12.13
C ALA A 64 2.48 -13.13 -12.71
N ARG A 65 2.04 -14.23 -12.09
CA ARG A 65 0.77 -14.88 -12.43
C ARG A 65 -0.35 -13.84 -12.32
N ILE A 66 -1.20 -13.76 -13.35
CA ILE A 66 -2.43 -12.97 -13.30
C ILE A 66 -3.30 -13.60 -12.21
N LEU A 67 -3.58 -12.84 -11.15
CA LEU A 67 -4.50 -13.25 -10.10
C LEU A 67 -5.90 -12.75 -10.46
N ASP A 68 -6.89 -13.63 -10.34
CA ASP A 68 -8.23 -13.42 -10.90
C ASP A 68 -9.09 -12.48 -10.04
N SER A 69 -8.65 -12.17 -8.80
CA SER A 69 -9.35 -11.22 -7.93
C SER A 69 -8.47 -10.41 -6.94
N PRO A 70 -8.92 -9.21 -6.54
CA PRO A 70 -8.32 -8.42 -5.45
C PRO A 70 -8.14 -9.19 -4.14
N LEU A 71 -9.09 -10.08 -3.82
CA LEU A 71 -9.06 -10.87 -2.59
C LEU A 71 -7.98 -11.95 -2.63
N GLU A 72 -7.81 -12.63 -3.77
CA GLU A 72 -6.71 -13.59 -3.96
C GLU A 72 -5.34 -12.92 -3.88
N MET A 73 -5.19 -11.72 -4.46
CA MET A 73 -3.95 -10.94 -4.29
C MET A 73 -3.68 -10.56 -2.83
N CYS A 74 -4.70 -10.13 -2.09
CA CYS A 74 -4.55 -9.82 -0.67
C CYS A 74 -4.18 -11.07 0.15
N ALA A 75 -4.71 -12.24 -0.20
CA ALA A 75 -4.43 -13.49 0.49
C ALA A 75 -3.00 -14.01 0.21
N GLU A 76 -2.52 -13.90 -1.03
CA GLU A 76 -1.16 -14.34 -1.39
C GLU A 76 -0.06 -13.36 -0.95
N HIS A 77 -0.40 -12.08 -0.79
CA HIS A 77 0.55 -11.01 -0.50
C HIS A 77 0.16 -10.18 0.73
N GLU A 78 -0.41 -10.83 1.74
CA GLU A 78 -0.79 -10.17 2.99
C GLU A 78 0.43 -9.42 3.58
N PRO A 79 0.29 -8.11 3.86
CA PRO A 79 1.36 -7.34 4.48
C PRO A 79 1.72 -7.94 5.84
N GLN A 80 2.98 -8.38 6.00
CA GLN A 80 3.43 -8.90 7.27
C GLN A 80 3.92 -7.76 8.16
N TYR A 81 3.51 -7.81 9.42
CA TYR A 81 3.94 -6.87 10.43
C TYR A 81 4.54 -7.61 11.62
N ASP A 82 5.37 -6.89 12.37
CA ASP A 82 5.92 -7.40 13.61
C ASP A 82 4.84 -7.38 14.70
N ALA A 83 4.35 -8.56 15.07
CA ALA A 83 3.36 -8.74 16.13
C ALA A 83 3.87 -8.27 17.51
N GLY A 84 5.19 -8.18 17.71
CA GLY A 84 5.80 -7.62 18.91
C GLY A 84 5.88 -6.09 18.92
N SER A 85 5.61 -5.42 17.81
CA SER A 85 5.67 -3.96 17.73
C SER A 85 4.52 -3.30 18.47
N THR A 86 4.82 -2.26 19.26
CA THR A 86 3.77 -1.43 19.88
C THR A 86 3.04 -0.64 18.79
N PRO A 87 1.73 -0.83 18.60
CA PRO A 87 1.00 -0.15 17.55
C PRO A 87 0.99 1.36 17.78
N LYS A 88 1.18 2.11 16.71
CA LYS A 88 1.03 3.57 16.69
C LYS A 88 -0.34 3.94 16.12
N SER A 89 -0.82 5.12 16.47
CA SER A 89 -2.10 5.62 15.97
C SER A 89 -1.89 6.94 15.24
N ILE A 90 -2.56 7.13 14.11
CA ILE A 90 -2.63 8.42 13.43
C ILE A 90 -4.08 8.73 13.09
N THR A 91 -4.48 9.99 13.12
CA THR A 91 -5.83 10.43 12.73
C THR A 91 -5.74 11.29 11.47
N LEU A 92 -6.50 10.91 10.44
CA LEU A 92 -6.55 11.62 9.15
C LEU A 92 -7.29 12.94 9.30
N HIS A 93 -6.79 14.00 8.67
CA HIS A 93 -7.41 15.33 8.69
C HIS A 93 -7.90 15.74 7.31
N GLU A 94 -7.00 15.85 6.33
CA GLU A 94 -7.32 16.38 5.01
C GLU A 94 -6.70 15.50 3.92
N ALA A 95 -7.48 15.18 2.89
CA ALA A 95 -6.97 14.51 1.71
C ALA A 95 -6.22 15.52 0.82
N LEU A 96 -4.98 15.21 0.48
CA LEU A 96 -4.18 16.01 -0.43
C LEU A 96 -4.26 15.42 -1.84
N THR A 97 -4.40 16.28 -2.83
CA THR A 97 -4.33 15.87 -4.23
C THR A 97 -2.85 15.69 -4.60
N ALA A 98 -2.43 14.46 -4.86
CA ALA A 98 -1.06 14.14 -5.22
C ALA A 98 -0.98 12.94 -6.18
N GLY A 99 0.07 12.92 -7.01
CA GLY A 99 0.29 11.92 -8.05
C GLY A 99 0.00 12.45 -9.46
N GLU A 100 0.41 11.67 -10.46
CA GLU A 100 0.08 11.96 -11.86
C GLU A 100 -1.41 11.65 -12.11
N ARG A 101 -2.02 12.38 -13.05
CA ARG A 101 -3.47 12.33 -13.36
C ARG A 101 -4.05 10.91 -13.46
N GLU A 102 -3.26 9.94 -13.91
CA GLU A 102 -3.67 8.55 -14.15
C GLU A 102 -3.41 7.60 -12.97
N ARG A 103 -2.65 8.04 -11.95
CA ARG A 103 -2.27 7.24 -10.77
C ARG A 103 -2.36 8.08 -9.49
N PRO A 104 -3.55 8.56 -9.12
CA PRO A 104 -3.74 9.32 -7.89
C PRO A 104 -3.18 8.53 -6.71
N THR A 105 -2.28 9.17 -5.98
CA THR A 105 -1.76 8.65 -4.72
C THR A 105 -2.61 9.21 -3.60
N HIS A 106 -3.08 8.35 -2.69
CA HIS A 106 -3.79 8.80 -1.49
C HIS A 106 -2.82 9.42 -0.50
N VAL A 107 -2.64 10.72 -0.61
CA VAL A 107 -1.86 11.49 0.34
C VAL A 107 -2.82 12.18 1.29
N TRP A 108 -2.52 12.16 2.58
CA TRP A 108 -3.33 12.78 3.61
C TRP A 108 -2.45 13.57 4.57
N THR A 109 -2.99 14.64 5.14
CA THR A 109 -2.47 15.16 6.40
C THR A 109 -3.02 14.33 7.56
N ALA A 110 -2.20 14.11 8.58
CA ALA A 110 -2.57 13.36 9.77
C ALA A 110 -1.90 13.93 11.02
N ARG A 111 -2.45 13.64 12.20
CA ARG A 111 -1.83 13.96 13.50
C ARG A 111 -1.66 12.72 14.35
N SER A 112 -0.69 12.78 15.25
CA SER A 112 -0.44 11.71 16.20
C SER A 112 0.48 12.12 17.33
N THR A 113 0.09 11.76 18.55
CA THR A 113 0.92 11.91 19.74
C THR A 113 2.13 10.96 19.71
N ASN A 114 2.06 9.83 18.99
CA ASN A 114 3.18 8.90 18.83
C ASN A 114 4.35 9.50 18.02
N PHE A 115 4.11 10.63 17.34
CA PHE A 115 5.10 11.35 16.54
C PHE A 115 5.24 12.81 17.01
N GLY A 116 5.03 13.07 18.30
CA GLY A 116 5.23 14.38 18.92
C GLY A 116 4.15 15.41 18.60
N ASP A 117 2.94 14.96 18.24
CA ASP A 117 1.80 15.80 17.83
C ASP A 117 2.09 16.73 16.63
N ASN A 118 3.05 16.33 15.80
CA ASN A 118 3.34 17.03 14.57
C ASN A 118 2.26 16.77 13.51
N LEU A 119 2.06 17.75 12.63
CA LEU A 119 1.32 17.52 11.39
C LEU A 119 2.16 16.63 10.47
N LEU A 120 1.64 15.44 10.19
CA LEU A 120 2.26 14.45 9.32
C LEU A 120 1.64 14.53 7.93
N VAL A 121 2.45 14.23 6.91
CA VAL A 121 1.97 13.90 5.57
C VAL A 121 2.15 12.40 5.40
N ILE A 122 1.06 11.69 5.15
CA ILE A 122 1.09 10.25 4.94
C ILE A 122 0.74 9.91 3.51
N ARG A 123 1.36 8.85 3.01
CA ARG A 123 1.08 8.26 1.71
C ARG A 123 0.47 6.88 1.93
N LEU A 124 -0.82 6.75 1.73
CA LEU A 124 -1.53 5.48 1.82
C LEU A 124 -1.41 4.73 0.50
N TYR A 125 -1.16 3.43 0.61
CA TYR A 125 -1.25 2.52 -0.50
C TYR A 125 -2.26 1.44 -0.16
N ASP A 126 -3.38 1.47 -0.87
CA ASP A 126 -4.42 0.45 -0.80
C ASP A 126 -4.51 -0.22 -2.17
N PRO A 127 -4.20 -1.52 -2.29
CA PRO A 127 -4.23 -2.22 -3.56
C PRO A 127 -5.65 -2.47 -4.07
N LEU A 128 -6.65 -2.47 -3.18
CA LEU A 128 -8.07 -2.60 -3.56
C LEU A 128 -8.60 -1.33 -4.26
N TYR A 129 -7.83 -0.23 -4.23
CA TYR A 129 -8.17 1.04 -4.88
C TYR A 129 -8.00 1.04 -6.41
N TYR A 130 -7.05 0.27 -6.94
CA TYR A 130 -6.72 0.35 -8.37
C TYR A 130 -7.63 -0.56 -9.19
N GLY A 131 -8.84 -0.06 -9.45
CA GLY A 131 -10.01 -0.82 -9.91
C GLY A 131 -9.89 -1.72 -11.14
N ASP A 132 -8.93 -1.53 -12.06
CA ASP A 132 -9.12 -2.11 -13.41
C ASP A 132 -7.89 -2.77 -14.06
N ASN A 133 -6.77 -2.99 -13.35
CA ASN A 133 -5.60 -3.66 -13.95
C ASN A 133 -4.90 -4.57 -12.94
N TYR A 134 -5.52 -5.71 -12.64
CA TYR A 134 -5.05 -6.73 -11.68
C TYR A 134 -3.96 -7.67 -12.24
N HIS A 135 -3.38 -7.32 -13.39
CA HIS A 135 -2.53 -8.23 -14.16
C HIS A 135 -1.09 -8.37 -13.66
N THR A 136 -0.71 -7.66 -12.59
CA THR A 136 0.66 -7.66 -12.06
C THR A 136 0.64 -7.68 -10.54
N ASN A 137 1.61 -8.35 -9.89
CA ASN A 137 1.76 -8.37 -8.44
C ASN A 137 2.16 -6.98 -7.91
N ARG A 138 1.15 -6.11 -7.72
CA ARG A 138 1.32 -4.72 -7.30
C ARG A 138 1.84 -4.61 -5.87
N PHE A 139 1.59 -5.60 -5.02
CA PHE A 139 2.09 -5.65 -3.66
C PHE A 139 3.61 -5.74 -3.63
N THR A 140 4.20 -6.69 -4.35
CA THR A 140 5.66 -6.84 -4.42
C THR A 140 6.32 -5.61 -5.02
N GLN A 141 5.79 -5.11 -6.14
CA GLN A 141 6.28 -3.87 -6.75
C GLN A 141 6.23 -2.71 -5.76
N ARG A 142 5.11 -2.54 -5.04
CA ARG A 142 4.97 -1.44 -4.10
C ARG A 142 5.89 -1.58 -2.90
N ASN A 143 6.03 -2.78 -2.34
CA ASN A 143 6.94 -3.05 -1.24
C ASN A 143 8.38 -2.73 -1.64
N GLN A 144 8.79 -3.05 -2.88
CA GLN A 144 10.09 -2.67 -3.42
C GLN A 144 10.25 -1.16 -3.55
N LEU A 145 9.27 -0.45 -4.11
CA LEU A 145 9.27 1.01 -4.22
C LEU A 145 9.36 1.70 -2.85
N VAL A 146 8.59 1.21 -1.88
CA VAL A 146 8.58 1.73 -0.51
C VAL A 146 9.90 1.44 0.21
N ALA A 147 10.49 0.26 -0.01
CA ALA A 147 11.81 -0.06 0.54
C ALA A 147 12.90 0.85 -0.03
N VAL A 148 12.87 1.12 -1.34
CA VAL A 148 13.79 2.08 -1.99
C VAL A 148 13.61 3.48 -1.42
N GLU A 149 12.37 3.95 -1.30
CA GLU A 149 12.08 5.27 -0.73
C GLU A 149 12.59 5.39 0.71
N LYS A 150 12.35 4.37 1.54
CA LYS A 150 12.89 4.28 2.90
C LYS A 150 14.42 4.37 2.91
N GLU A 151 15.09 3.60 2.05
CA GLU A 151 16.56 3.59 1.97
C GLU A 151 17.12 4.96 1.57
N VAL A 152 16.47 5.66 0.63
CA VAL A 152 16.84 7.03 0.24
C VAL A 152 16.75 7.97 1.44
N TYR A 153 15.66 7.93 2.20
CA TYR A 153 15.52 8.76 3.40
C TYR A 153 16.55 8.41 4.48
N THR A 154 16.84 7.13 4.70
CA THR A 154 17.90 6.69 5.63
C THR A 154 19.25 7.29 5.24
N ARG A 155 19.62 7.25 3.96
CA ARG A 155 20.90 7.81 3.49
C ARG A 155 20.97 9.33 3.58
N LEU A 156 19.83 10.00 3.45
CA LEU A 156 19.72 11.46 3.50
C LEU A 156 19.30 11.97 4.89
N GLU A 157 19.49 11.17 5.96
CA GLU A 157 19.09 11.51 7.33
C GLU A 157 19.57 12.90 7.77
N SER A 158 20.83 13.25 7.45
CA SER A 158 21.43 14.54 7.83
C SER A 158 20.76 15.76 7.17
N LEU A 159 20.04 15.55 6.06
CA LEU A 159 19.32 16.58 5.29
C LEU A 159 17.85 16.71 5.70
N GLN A 160 17.33 15.74 6.45
CA GLN A 160 15.93 15.72 6.88
C GLN A 160 15.61 16.86 7.85
N GLY A 161 14.49 17.54 7.61
CA GLY A 161 14.07 18.72 8.37
C GLY A 161 14.85 19.99 8.03
N LYS A 162 15.76 19.94 7.04
CA LYS A 162 16.50 21.11 6.52
C LYS A 162 16.21 21.32 5.04
N LEU A 163 16.56 20.34 4.22
CA LEU A 163 16.42 20.39 2.76
C LEU A 163 15.33 19.45 2.24
N ILE A 164 15.03 18.38 2.98
CA ILE A 164 13.95 17.44 2.66
C ILE A 164 13.05 17.21 3.88
N PRO A 165 11.80 16.76 3.69
CA PRO A 165 10.90 16.44 4.79
C PRO A 165 11.50 15.39 5.74
N ARG A 166 11.10 15.44 7.02
CA ARG A 166 11.45 14.38 7.98
C ARG A 166 10.65 13.13 7.67
N PHE A 167 11.33 12.00 7.62
CA PHE A 167 10.73 10.71 7.38
C PHE A 167 10.54 9.97 8.71
N HIS A 168 9.27 9.68 9.01
CA HIS A 168 8.90 9.05 10.29
C HIS A 168 8.80 7.53 10.21
N GLY A 169 8.92 6.94 9.02
CA GLY A 169 8.97 5.50 8.81
C GLY A 169 7.98 4.97 7.78
N VAL A 170 8.06 3.66 7.57
CA VAL A 170 7.08 2.87 6.82
C VAL A 170 6.28 2.04 7.82
N PHE A 171 4.98 1.97 7.61
CA PHE A 171 4.07 1.22 8.47
C PHE A 171 3.10 0.38 7.63
N VAL A 172 2.67 -0.74 8.20
CA VAL A 172 1.47 -1.46 7.75
C VAL A 172 0.30 -0.91 8.57
N ALA A 173 -0.84 -0.67 7.91
CA ALA A 173 -2.04 -0.19 8.57
C ALA A 173 -3.16 -1.23 8.53
N GLU A 174 -3.91 -1.35 9.62
CA GLU A 174 -5.19 -2.04 9.60
C GLU A 174 -6.21 -1.25 8.74
N ILE A 175 -7.02 -1.96 7.95
CA ILE A 175 -8.13 -1.35 7.23
C ILE A 175 -9.19 -0.89 8.27
N PRO A 176 -9.61 0.39 8.26
CA PRO A 176 -10.58 0.91 9.24
C PRO A 176 -11.98 0.30 9.12
N GLY A 177 -12.47 -0.34 10.19
CA GLY A 177 -13.87 -0.75 10.38
C GLY A 177 -14.36 -1.99 9.60
N ASP A 178 -15.67 -2.25 9.63
CA ASP A 178 -16.40 -3.29 8.85
C ASP A 178 -16.38 -3.04 7.32
N ALA A 179 -15.63 -2.04 6.86
CA ALA A 179 -15.46 -1.65 5.46
C ALA A 179 -14.83 -2.74 4.57
N ARG A 180 -14.58 -3.94 5.11
CA ARG A 180 -14.14 -5.12 4.37
C ARG A 180 -15.15 -5.54 3.29
N TYR A 181 -16.44 -5.21 3.44
CA TYR A 181 -17.49 -5.51 2.48
C TYR A 181 -18.58 -4.44 2.49
N ALA A 182 -19.00 -3.93 1.33
CA ALA A 182 -20.31 -3.27 1.24
C ALA A 182 -21.39 -4.37 1.41
N ALA A 183 -22.41 -4.10 2.22
CA ALA A 183 -23.59 -4.95 2.35
C ALA A 183 -24.38 -5.02 1.02
#